data_AF-A0A527ZJL2-F1
#
_entry.id   AF-A0A527ZJL2-F1
#
_cell.length_a   1.000
_cell.length_b   1.000
_cell.length_c   1.000
_cell.angle_alpha   90.00
_cell.angle_beta   90.00
_cell.angle_gamma   90.00
#
_symmetry.space_group_name_H-M   'P 1'
#
loop_
_entity.id
_entity.type
_entity.pdbx_description
1 polymer ?
#
loop_
_entity_poly.entity_id
_entity_poly.type
_entity_poly.pdbx_seq_one_letter_code
_entity_poly.pdbx_strand_id
1 'polypeptide(L)'
;MSWYRDRLRLFLFAATAAAFVPAHALAQDAGLGAAGELVDPEVLRVCADPSNMPFTDQSGEGFENRLAELVAEKTGRKSVAYTWFPMITGFVRNTLTANRCDVIMGYAQGDELVQNTNAYYRSAYVLVYREGGGLGGVETIGDPKL
;
A
#
# COMPACT_ATOMS: atom_id res chain seq x y z
N MET A 1 54.06 48.82 -20.74
CA MET A 1 52.98 48.21 -21.55
C MET A 1 52.72 46.72 -21.25
N SER A 2 53.63 45.96 -20.59
CA SER A 2 53.39 44.55 -20.19
C SER A 2 52.37 44.39 -19.06
N TRP A 3 52.43 45.27 -18.05
CA TRP A 3 51.64 45.18 -16.82
C TRP A 3 50.11 45.23 -17.02
N TYR A 4 49.65 46.01 -18.02
CA TYR A 4 48.23 46.11 -18.35
C TYR A 4 47.71 44.85 -19.06
N ARG A 5 48.58 44.20 -19.85
CA ARG A 5 48.28 42.99 -20.62
C ARG A 5 48.17 41.77 -19.72
N ASP A 6 48.97 41.71 -18.66
CA ASP A 6 48.94 40.61 -17.68
C ASP A 6 47.75 40.72 -16.72
N ARG A 7 47.35 41.94 -16.34
CA ARG A 7 46.11 42.18 -15.59
C ARG A 7 44.86 41.83 -16.41
N LEU A 8 44.82 42.21 -17.69
CA LEU A 8 43.70 41.89 -18.57
C LEU A 8 43.56 40.37 -18.79
N ARG A 9 44.68 39.65 -18.89
CA ARG A 9 44.70 38.17 -18.97
C ARG A 9 44.21 37.51 -17.68
N LEU A 10 44.62 38.01 -16.50
CA LEU A 10 44.11 37.49 -15.22
C LEU A 10 42.59 37.72 -15.06
N PHE A 11 42.08 38.86 -15.48
CA PHE A 11 40.63 39.14 -15.46
C PHE A 11 39.84 38.25 -16.45
N LEU A 12 40.39 37.94 -17.62
CA LEU A 12 39.77 37.05 -18.61
C LEU A 12 39.76 35.57 -18.16
N PHE A 13 40.78 35.12 -17.42
CA PHE A 13 40.79 33.77 -16.82
C PHE A 13 39.84 33.64 -15.62
N ALA A 14 39.70 34.70 -14.80
CA ALA A 14 38.73 34.69 -13.70
C ALA A 14 37.27 34.71 -14.19
N ALA A 15 36.99 35.41 -15.29
CA ALA A 15 35.65 35.49 -15.88
C ALA A 15 35.20 34.18 -16.55
N THR A 16 36.13 33.35 -17.03
CA THR A 16 35.82 32.06 -17.68
C THR A 16 35.59 30.92 -16.69
N ALA A 17 36.20 30.98 -15.50
CA ALA A 17 35.95 29.98 -14.44
C ALA A 17 34.56 30.09 -13.79
N ALA A 18 33.93 31.28 -13.82
CA ALA A 18 32.58 31.49 -13.26
C ALA A 18 31.45 30.92 -14.15
N ALA A 19 31.73 30.58 -15.41
CA ALA A 19 30.74 30.05 -16.35
C ALA A 19 30.58 28.51 -16.30
N PHE A 20 31.40 27.81 -15.52
CA PHE A 20 31.35 26.36 -15.33
C PHE A 20 30.94 25.95 -13.91
N VAL A 21 30.18 26.78 -13.20
CA VAL A 21 29.44 26.29 -12.03
C VAL A 21 28.33 25.42 -12.59
N PRO A 22 28.29 24.10 -12.30
CA PRO A 22 27.14 23.29 -12.67
C PRO A 22 25.96 23.90 -11.93
N ALA A 23 25.09 24.59 -12.65
CA ALA A 23 23.78 24.92 -12.13
C ALA A 23 23.14 23.59 -11.78
N HIS A 24 23.03 23.28 -10.49
CA HIS A 24 22.20 22.19 -10.03
C HIS A 24 20.81 22.48 -10.58
N ALA A 25 20.44 21.82 -11.66
CA ALA A 25 19.10 21.86 -12.19
C ALA A 25 18.22 21.29 -11.08
N LEU A 26 17.52 22.18 -10.35
CA LEU A 26 16.50 21.84 -9.36
C LEU A 26 15.26 21.17 -10.00
N ALA A 27 15.40 20.62 -11.20
CA ALA A 27 14.33 20.02 -11.98
C ALA A 27 14.16 18.51 -11.74
N GLN A 28 14.94 17.91 -10.84
CA GLN A 28 14.79 16.51 -10.45
C GLN A 28 14.91 16.35 -8.93
N ASP A 29 14.20 17.20 -8.17
CA ASP A 29 13.65 16.64 -6.95
C ASP A 29 12.49 15.76 -7.40
N ALA A 30 12.59 14.45 -7.18
CA ALA A 30 11.49 13.53 -7.42
C ALA A 30 10.40 13.79 -6.35
N GLY A 31 9.83 14.99 -6.36
CA GLY A 31 8.71 15.36 -5.50
C GLY A 31 7.49 14.56 -5.92
N LEU A 32 7.08 13.59 -5.08
CA LEU A 32 5.77 12.90 -5.04
C LEU A 32 5.11 12.53 -6.39
N GLY A 33 5.89 12.39 -7.46
CA GLY A 33 5.40 12.58 -8.83
C GLY A 33 5.48 11.35 -9.73
N ALA A 34 5.53 10.13 -9.18
CA ALA A 34 5.43 8.92 -10.01
C ALA A 34 3.99 8.34 -10.08
N ALA A 35 3.06 8.82 -9.25
CA ALA A 35 1.61 8.64 -9.43
C ALA A 35 0.89 9.66 -8.54
N GLY A 36 0.06 10.52 -9.12
CA GLY A 36 -0.66 11.60 -8.42
C GLY A 36 -1.84 11.13 -7.58
N GLU A 37 -1.63 10.13 -6.73
CA GLU A 37 -2.59 9.77 -5.69
C GLU A 37 -2.30 10.61 -4.44
N LEU A 38 -3.25 11.47 -4.08
CA LEU A 38 -3.18 12.22 -2.83
C LEU A 38 -3.44 11.25 -1.68
N VAL A 39 -2.36 10.80 -1.03
CA VAL A 39 -2.44 10.03 0.20
C VAL A 39 -2.93 10.94 1.32
N ASP A 40 -4.01 10.53 1.99
CA ASP A 40 -4.49 11.23 3.18
C ASP A 40 -3.54 10.93 4.37
N PRO A 41 -2.86 11.95 4.93
CA PRO A 41 -1.95 11.74 6.06
C PRO A 41 -2.68 11.52 7.39
N GLU A 42 -3.98 11.84 7.46
CA GLU A 42 -4.78 11.84 8.69
C GLU A 42 -5.72 10.63 8.76
N VAL A 43 -6.13 10.06 7.63
CA VAL A 43 -7.13 8.98 7.56
C VAL A 43 -6.56 7.74 6.88
N LEU A 44 -6.73 6.57 7.50
CA LEU A 44 -6.45 5.29 6.85
C LEU A 44 -7.70 4.83 6.08
N ARG A 45 -7.67 4.84 4.75
CA ARG A 45 -8.81 4.40 3.93
C ARG A 45 -8.71 2.89 3.70
N VAL A 46 -9.66 2.11 4.20
CA VAL A 46 -9.65 0.64 4.17
C VAL A 46 -10.76 0.11 3.27
N CYS A 47 -10.44 -0.81 2.38
CA CYS A 47 -11.44 -1.58 1.63
C CYS A 47 -11.88 -2.76 2.50
N ALA A 48 -13.18 -2.91 2.74
CA ALA A 48 -13.69 -3.96 3.63
C ALA A 48 -15.07 -4.48 3.19
N ASP A 49 -15.39 -5.70 3.60
CA ASP A 49 -16.72 -6.26 3.42
C ASP A 49 -17.63 -5.82 4.59
N PRO A 50 -18.83 -5.28 4.33
CA PRO A 50 -19.74 -4.81 5.37
C PRO A 50 -20.31 -5.90 6.27
N SER A 51 -20.20 -7.18 5.91
CA SER A 51 -20.88 -8.29 6.58
C SER A 51 -20.10 -9.61 6.47
N ASN A 52 -18.82 -9.61 6.84
CA ASN A 52 -17.91 -10.76 6.71
C ASN A 52 -17.24 -11.13 8.04
N MET A 53 -18.06 -11.31 9.08
CA MET A 53 -17.55 -11.80 10.36
C MET A 53 -16.87 -13.16 10.19
N PRO A 54 -15.74 -13.41 10.89
CA PRO A 54 -15.16 -12.59 11.96
C PRO A 54 -14.18 -11.50 11.50
N PHE A 55 -13.98 -11.30 10.19
CA PHE A 55 -12.96 -10.40 9.64
C PHE A 55 -13.35 -8.94 9.79
N THR A 56 -14.43 -8.53 9.11
CA THR A 56 -14.95 -7.16 9.11
C THR A 56 -16.47 -7.14 9.13
N ASP A 57 -17.04 -6.10 9.74
CA ASP A 57 -18.48 -5.78 9.67
C ASP A 57 -18.70 -4.27 9.90
N GLN A 58 -19.83 -3.73 9.45
CA GLN A 58 -20.17 -2.30 9.64
C GLN A 58 -20.29 -1.86 11.10
N SER A 59 -20.54 -2.79 12.02
CA SER A 59 -20.48 -2.55 13.47
C SER A 59 -19.06 -2.32 13.99
N GLY A 60 -18.02 -2.66 13.23
CA GLY A 60 -16.63 -2.54 13.64
C GLY A 60 -16.15 -3.65 14.61
N GLU A 61 -16.93 -4.71 14.78
CA GLU A 61 -16.61 -5.77 15.75
C GLU A 61 -15.58 -6.80 15.26
N GLY A 62 -15.32 -6.85 13.95
CA GLY A 62 -14.40 -7.78 13.32
C GLY A 62 -12.94 -7.57 13.75
N PHE A 63 -12.13 -8.63 13.70
CA PHE A 63 -10.73 -8.53 14.13
C PHE A 63 -9.90 -7.66 13.18
N GLU A 64 -10.23 -7.62 11.88
CA GLU A 64 -9.55 -6.75 10.91
C GLU A 64 -9.97 -5.30 11.04
N ASN A 65 -11.17 -5.01 11.56
CA ASN A 65 -11.54 -3.66 11.95
C ASN A 65 -10.61 -3.14 13.05
N ARG A 66 -10.39 -3.94 14.10
CA ARG A 66 -9.48 -3.59 15.20
C ARG A 66 -8.02 -3.47 14.74
N LEU A 67 -7.61 -4.32 13.79
CA LEU A 67 -6.27 -4.24 13.22
C LEU A 67 -6.08 -2.97 12.38
N ALA A 68 -7.11 -2.53 11.63
CA ALA A 68 -7.06 -1.27 10.90
C ALA A 68 -6.87 -0.07 11.85
N GLU A 69 -7.60 -0.04 12.97
CA GLU A 69 -7.41 1.01 13.99
C GLU A 69 -6.00 1.01 14.56
N LEU A 70 -5.46 -0.18 14.86
CA LEU A 70 -4.07 -0.31 15.32
C LEU A 70 -3.07 0.21 14.27
N VAL A 71 -3.27 -0.11 12.99
CA VAL A 71 -2.40 0.38 11.91
C VAL A 71 -2.52 1.89 11.75
N ALA A 72 -3.72 2.47 11.84
CA ALA A 72 -3.91 3.92 11.79
C ALA A 72 -3.12 4.60 12.92
N GLU A 73 -3.30 4.14 14.16
CA GLU A 73 -2.59 4.67 15.33
C GLU A 73 -1.07 4.58 15.15
N LYS A 74 -0.54 3.40 14.77
CA LYS A 74 0.91 3.18 14.65
C LYS A 74 1.55 3.90 13.47
N THR A 75 0.75 4.35 12.50
CA THR A 75 1.24 5.12 11.35
C THR A 75 0.93 6.61 11.44
N GLY A 76 0.46 7.09 12.60
CA GLY A 76 0.22 8.51 12.87
C GLY A 76 -1.08 9.07 12.28
N ARG A 77 -1.98 8.20 11.83
CA ARG A 77 -3.31 8.59 11.32
C ARG A 77 -4.30 8.69 12.50
N LYS A 78 -5.24 9.62 12.40
CA LYS A 78 -6.23 9.93 13.44
C LYS A 78 -7.47 9.05 13.39
N SER A 79 -7.79 8.46 12.25
CA SER A 79 -8.98 7.63 12.08
C SER A 79 -8.87 6.63 10.93
N VAL A 80 -9.80 5.68 10.90
CA VAL A 80 -10.03 4.78 9.78
C VAL A 80 -11.32 5.18 9.06
N ALA A 81 -11.31 5.14 7.73
CA ALA A 81 -12.51 5.27 6.90
C ALA A 81 -12.66 4.03 6.03
N TYR A 82 -13.86 3.45 6.00
CA TYR A 82 -14.12 2.23 5.25
C TYR A 82 -14.82 2.51 3.92
N THR A 83 -14.30 1.91 2.86
CA THR A 83 -15.04 1.67 1.62
C THR A 83 -15.63 0.27 1.69
N TRP A 84 -16.94 0.20 1.92
CA TRP A 84 -17.68 -1.05 2.02
C TRP A 84 -18.01 -1.62 0.64
N PHE A 85 -17.62 -2.88 0.40
CA PHE A 85 -18.01 -3.66 -0.76
C PHE A 85 -17.92 -5.15 -0.43
N PRO A 86 -18.91 -5.99 -0.80
CA PRO A 86 -18.84 -7.43 -0.54
C PRO A 86 -17.58 -8.06 -1.14
N MET A 87 -16.88 -8.93 -0.39
CA MET A 87 -15.69 -9.64 -0.83
C MET A 87 -16.08 -10.79 -1.78
N ILE A 88 -16.50 -10.39 -2.97
CA ILE A 88 -16.88 -11.26 -4.08
C ILE A 88 -16.03 -10.91 -5.31
N THR A 89 -16.28 -11.59 -6.43
CA THR A 89 -15.66 -11.27 -7.72
C THR A 89 -15.77 -9.77 -8.02
N GLY A 90 -14.61 -9.14 -8.23
CA GLY A 90 -14.52 -7.71 -8.50
C GLY A 90 -14.34 -6.82 -7.27
N PHE A 91 -14.18 -7.37 -6.05
CA PHE A 91 -13.88 -6.59 -4.84
C PHE A 91 -12.72 -5.60 -5.08
N VAL A 92 -11.55 -6.10 -5.49
CA VAL A 92 -10.35 -5.26 -5.74
C VAL A 92 -10.63 -4.20 -6.82
N ARG A 93 -11.25 -4.60 -7.94
CA ARG A 93 -11.57 -3.71 -9.07
C ARG A 93 -12.48 -2.54 -8.67
N ASN A 94 -13.49 -2.81 -7.83
CA ASN A 94 -14.49 -1.82 -7.43
C ASN A 94 -14.11 -1.03 -6.16
N THR A 95 -12.95 -1.35 -5.56
CA THR A 95 -12.46 -0.71 -4.32
C THR A 95 -11.05 -0.16 -4.51
N LEU A 96 -10.01 -0.98 -4.27
CA LEU A 96 -8.60 -0.61 -4.30
C LEU A 96 -8.15 -0.06 -5.66
N THR A 97 -8.41 -0.79 -6.76
CA THR A 97 -8.02 -0.32 -8.12
C THR A 97 -8.82 0.91 -8.57
N ALA A 98 -9.97 1.15 -7.94
CA ALA A 98 -10.79 2.34 -8.18
C ALA A 98 -10.38 3.53 -7.28
N ASN A 99 -9.27 3.41 -6.54
CA ASN A 99 -8.72 4.44 -5.64
C ASN A 99 -9.72 4.93 -4.57
N ARG A 100 -10.67 4.06 -4.19
CA ARG A 100 -11.67 4.35 -3.17
C ARG A 100 -11.15 4.10 -1.74
N CYS A 101 -10.02 3.42 -1.62
CA CYS A 101 -9.35 3.05 -0.38
C CYS A 101 -7.90 2.67 -0.70
N ASP A 102 -7.04 2.65 0.32
CA ASP A 102 -5.59 2.48 0.19
C ASP A 102 -5.10 1.09 0.56
N VAL A 103 -5.86 0.34 1.37
CA VAL A 103 -5.42 -0.94 1.93
C VAL A 103 -6.58 -1.91 2.10
N ILE A 104 -6.28 -3.20 1.92
CA ILE A 104 -7.13 -4.32 2.32
C ILE A 104 -6.41 -5.00 3.48
N MET A 105 -7.07 -5.19 4.63
CA MET A 105 -6.41 -5.71 5.83
C MET A 105 -6.00 -7.18 5.67
N GLY A 106 -6.95 -8.04 5.28
CA GLY A 106 -6.70 -9.45 4.98
C GLY A 106 -6.85 -9.76 3.50
N TYR A 107 -5.80 -10.30 2.90
CA TYR A 107 -5.85 -10.85 1.54
C TYR A 107 -4.91 -12.05 1.40
N ALA A 108 -5.14 -12.88 0.38
CA ALA A 108 -4.29 -14.03 0.12
C ALA A 108 -2.89 -13.56 -0.35
N GLN A 109 -1.85 -14.09 0.29
CA GLN A 109 -0.48 -13.75 -0.07
C GLN A 109 -0.15 -14.24 -1.49
N GLY A 110 0.48 -13.38 -2.28
CA GLY A 110 0.96 -13.71 -3.63
C GLY A 110 -0.08 -13.53 -4.73
N ASP A 111 -1.25 -12.99 -4.42
CA ASP A 111 -2.23 -12.61 -5.43
C ASP A 111 -1.72 -11.42 -6.28
N GLU A 112 -1.95 -11.49 -7.59
CA GLU A 112 -1.45 -10.53 -8.58
C GLU A 112 -2.18 -9.17 -8.57
N LEU A 113 -3.37 -9.11 -7.94
CA LEU A 113 -4.19 -7.91 -7.92
C LEU A 113 -3.77 -6.90 -6.86
N VAL A 114 -2.91 -7.29 -5.91
CA VAL A 114 -2.52 -6.47 -4.75
C VAL A 114 -1.03 -6.55 -4.46
N GLN A 115 -0.47 -5.48 -3.89
CA GLN A 115 0.87 -5.53 -3.31
C GLN A 115 0.77 -5.95 -1.84
N ASN A 116 1.41 -7.08 -1.50
CA ASN A 116 1.35 -7.65 -0.16
C ASN A 116 2.33 -6.96 0.81
N THR A 117 1.93 -6.86 2.08
CA THR A 117 2.82 -6.47 3.20
C THR A 117 3.60 -7.69 3.72
N ASN A 118 4.36 -7.51 4.81
CA ASN A 118 4.84 -8.63 5.59
C ASN A 118 3.64 -9.35 6.26
N ALA A 119 3.57 -10.67 6.14
CA ALA A 119 2.46 -11.44 6.70
C ALA A 119 2.39 -11.31 8.24
N TYR A 120 1.22 -10.97 8.77
CA TYR A 120 0.96 -10.87 10.22
C TYR A 120 0.31 -12.12 10.83
N TYR A 121 -0.17 -13.06 10.00
CA TYR A 121 -0.62 -14.38 10.43
C TYR A 121 -0.54 -15.40 9.28
N ARG A 122 -0.65 -16.69 9.62
CA ARG A 122 -0.75 -17.78 8.65
C ARG A 122 -2.01 -18.57 8.92
N SER A 123 -2.80 -18.81 7.87
CA SER A 123 -4.01 -19.63 7.92
C SER A 123 -3.82 -20.95 7.17
N ALA A 124 -4.81 -21.82 7.26
CA ALA A 124 -4.90 -23.07 6.52
C ALA A 124 -6.31 -23.24 5.95
N TYR A 125 -6.42 -23.99 4.86
CA TYR A 125 -7.72 -24.45 4.37
C TYR A 125 -8.26 -25.54 5.28
N VAL A 126 -9.56 -25.48 5.56
CA VAL A 126 -10.26 -26.46 6.39
C VAL A 126 -11.52 -26.92 5.70
N LEU A 127 -11.88 -28.19 5.90
CA LEU A 127 -13.18 -28.74 5.51
C LEU A 127 -14.12 -28.64 6.71
N VAL A 128 -15.26 -27.97 6.53
CA VAL A 128 -16.32 -27.90 7.54
C VAL A 128 -17.48 -28.79 7.11
N TYR A 129 -17.83 -29.76 7.93
CA TYR A 129 -18.95 -30.67 7.67
C TYR A 129 -19.75 -30.92 8.96
N ARG A 130 -20.99 -31.38 8.79
CA ARG A 130 -21.87 -31.70 9.92
C ARG A 130 -21.35 -32.95 10.65
N GLU A 131 -21.25 -32.88 11.97
CA GLU A 131 -20.95 -34.04 12.82
C GLU A 131 -21.96 -35.19 12.57
N GLY A 132 -21.47 -36.43 12.52
CA GLY A 132 -22.28 -37.60 12.15
C GLY A 132 -22.61 -37.72 10.65
N GLY A 133 -22.14 -36.79 9.82
CA GLY A 133 -22.24 -36.90 8.36
C GLY A 133 -21.24 -37.90 7.75
N GLY A 134 -21.38 -38.17 6.45
CA GLY A 134 -20.55 -39.15 5.72
C GLY A 134 -19.08 -38.77 5.53
N LEU A 135 -18.70 -37.53 5.86
CA LEU A 135 -17.34 -36.99 5.71
C LEU A 135 -16.46 -37.16 6.95
N GLY A 136 -16.93 -37.92 7.96
CA GLY A 136 -16.11 -38.26 9.12
C GLY A 136 -14.81 -38.97 8.73
N GLY A 137 -13.68 -38.48 9.24
CA GLY A 137 -12.35 -39.07 9.02
C GLY A 137 -11.68 -38.69 7.69
N VAL A 138 -12.20 -37.70 6.96
CA VAL A 138 -11.50 -37.12 5.80
C VAL A 138 -10.31 -36.29 6.30
N GLU A 139 -9.10 -36.66 5.88
CA GLU A 139 -7.86 -35.97 6.28
C GLU A 139 -7.17 -35.23 5.11
N THR A 140 -7.52 -35.54 3.86
CA THR A 140 -6.86 -34.99 2.68
C THR A 140 -7.86 -34.63 1.58
N ILE A 141 -7.50 -33.69 0.69
CA ILE A 141 -8.35 -33.30 -0.45
C ILE A 141 -8.50 -34.41 -1.51
N GLY A 142 -7.66 -35.44 -1.46
CA GLY A 142 -7.73 -36.60 -2.36
C GLY A 142 -8.53 -37.78 -1.79
N ASP A 143 -9.20 -37.60 -0.65
CA ASP A 143 -10.01 -38.66 -0.05
C ASP A 143 -11.18 -39.06 -0.98
N PRO A 144 -11.42 -40.36 -1.23
CA PRO A 144 -12.51 -40.82 -2.09
C PRO A 144 -13.93 -40.43 -1.64
N LYS A 145 -14.10 -39.94 -0.40
CA LYS A 145 -15.39 -39.44 0.10
C LYS A 145 -15.73 -38.01 -0.36
N LEU A 146 -14.76 -37.24 -0.84
CA LEU A 146 -14.94 -35.90 -1.40
C LEU A 146 -15.41 -35.96 -2.86
#